data_AF-V4M5B8-F1
#
_entry.id   AF-V4M5B8-F1
#
_cell.length_a   1.000
_cell.length_b   1.000
_cell.length_c   1.000
_cell.angle_alpha   90.00
_cell.angle_beta   90.00
_cell.angle_gamma   90.00
#
_symmetry.space_group_name_H-M   'P 1'
#
loop_
_entity.id
_entity.type
_entity.pdbx_description
1 polymer ?
#
loop_
_entity_poly.entity_id
_entity_poly.type
_entity_poly.pdbx_seq_one_letter_code
_entity_poly.pdbx_strand_id
1 'polypeptide(L)'
;MESSRYDCSCNWWSQRNRHEIHVCDISETMLNQSLRAWEKKGFQVSGSICVVSSRPERETLMQTVSTLLDGKLNILVNNVGGLRTKPTTEYVEDDFLFLISTNLESAYHLSQLSHPLLKASGYGSIVFMSSVGGLFQ
;
A
#
# COMPACT_ATOMS: atom_id res chain seq x y z
N MET A 1 16.05 30.14 -28.89
CA MET A 1 15.34 29.08 -29.60
C MET A 1 15.30 27.87 -28.68
N GLU A 2 14.08 27.54 -28.25
CA GLU A 2 13.74 26.42 -27.39
C GLU A 2 14.20 25.07 -27.93
N SER A 3 14.54 24.17 -27.01
CA SER A 3 14.29 22.74 -27.17
C SER A 3 13.91 22.20 -25.80
N SER A 4 12.62 21.95 -25.67
CA SER A 4 11.88 21.35 -24.56
C SER A 4 12.61 20.15 -23.92
N ARG A 5 12.91 20.27 -22.63
CA ARG A 5 13.14 19.12 -21.75
C ARG A 5 11.78 18.48 -21.48
N TYR A 6 11.62 17.23 -21.90
CA TYR A 6 10.59 16.34 -21.37
C TYR A 6 10.92 16.08 -19.90
N ASP A 7 10.38 16.93 -19.03
CA ASP A 7 10.46 16.73 -17.58
C ASP A 7 9.50 15.60 -17.21
N CYS A 8 10.05 14.38 -17.12
CA CYS A 8 9.33 13.23 -16.62
C CYS A 8 8.75 13.56 -15.24
N SER A 9 7.48 13.21 -15.06
CA SER A 9 6.59 13.32 -13.91
C SER A 9 7.13 12.86 -12.53
N CYS A 10 8.41 12.51 -12.40
CA CYS A 10 9.06 12.18 -11.13
C CYS A 10 9.43 13.42 -10.28
N ASN A 11 9.55 14.61 -10.88
CA ASN A 11 9.95 15.82 -10.14
C ASN A 11 8.85 16.46 -9.27
N TRP A 12 7.60 16.01 -9.39
CA TRP A 12 6.50 16.51 -8.55
C TRP A 12 6.67 16.18 -7.06
N TRP A 13 7.26 15.03 -6.72
CA TRP A 13 7.53 14.64 -5.33
C TRP A 13 8.65 15.46 -4.69
N SER A 14 9.55 16.02 -5.49
CA SER A 14 10.78 16.65 -5.01
C SER A 14 10.60 18.11 -4.59
N GLN A 15 9.47 18.75 -4.90
CA GLN A 15 9.33 20.18 -4.67
C GLN A 15 8.05 20.49 -3.89
N ARG A 16 8.24 20.79 -2.59
CA ARG A 16 7.37 21.59 -1.68
C ARG A 16 6.47 20.93 -0.64
N ASN A 17 6.45 19.61 -0.44
CA ASN A 17 5.75 19.04 0.73
C ASN A 17 6.57 17.93 1.40
N ARG A 18 6.73 17.98 2.72
CA ARG A 18 7.23 16.83 3.50
C ARG A 18 6.11 15.80 3.55
N HIS A 19 6.21 14.76 2.73
CA HIS A 19 5.26 13.67 2.74
C HIS A 19 5.73 12.64 3.76
N GLU A 20 4.90 12.37 4.76
CA GLU A 20 5.12 11.29 5.71
C GLU A 20 4.59 9.98 5.10
N ILE A 21 5.44 8.97 5.06
CA ILE A 21 5.15 7.69 4.41
C ILE A 21 5.11 6.61 5.48
N HIS A 22 3.98 5.91 5.59
CA HIS A 22 3.89 4.72 6.42
C HIS A 22 3.82 3.47 5.54
N VAL A 23 4.69 2.49 5.80
CA VAL A 23 4.77 1.24 5.04
C VAL A 23 4.49 0.06 5.96
N CYS A 24 3.62 -0.85 5.54
CA CYS A 24 3.45 -2.13 6.22
C CYS A 24 3.98 -3.27 5.38
N ASP A 25 4.57 -4.27 6.04
CA ASP A 25 5.04 -5.50 5.44
C ASP A 25 4.85 -6.66 6.42
N ILE A 26 4.80 -7.89 5.92
CA ILE A 26 4.78 -9.09 6.75
C ILE A 26 6.18 -9.43 7.29
N SER A 27 7.24 -8.99 6.62
CA SER A 27 8.63 -9.27 6.98
C SER A 27 9.30 -8.08 7.67
N GLU A 28 9.56 -8.22 8.97
CA GLU A 28 10.27 -7.19 9.74
C GLU A 28 11.67 -6.91 9.24
N THR A 29 12.39 -7.95 8.81
CA THR A 29 13.75 -7.79 8.29
C THR A 29 13.77 -6.96 7.00
N MET A 30 12.90 -7.27 6.05
CA MET A 30 12.81 -6.56 4.76
C MET A 30 12.29 -5.13 4.93
N LEU A 31 11.30 -4.95 5.83
CA LEU A 31 10.79 -3.64 6.19
C LEU A 31 11.89 -2.75 6.75
N ASN A 32 12.60 -3.23 7.78
CA ASN A 32 13.67 -2.47 8.43
C ASN A 32 14.82 -2.14 7.47
N GLN A 33 15.16 -3.05 6.55
CA GLN A 33 16.14 -2.78 5.50
C GLN A 33 15.70 -1.64 4.58
N SER A 34 14.43 -1.65 4.17
CA SER A 34 13.85 -0.64 3.27
C SER A 34 13.73 0.73 3.95
N LEU A 35 13.25 0.77 5.19
CA LEU A 35 13.16 1.99 6.00
C LEU A 35 14.53 2.66 6.12
N ARG A 36 15.57 1.92 6.53
CA ARG A 36 16.94 2.45 6.62
C ARG A 36 17.46 2.99 5.29
N ALA A 37 17.10 2.34 4.17
CA ALA A 37 17.52 2.78 2.85
C ALA A 37 16.82 4.10 2.43
N TRP A 38 15.56 4.27 2.79
CA TRP A 38 14.79 5.48 2.50
C TRP A 38 15.12 6.64 3.44
N GLU A 39 15.35 6.39 4.72
CA GLU A 39 15.84 7.38 5.69
C GLU A 39 17.18 7.99 5.24
N LYS A 40 18.12 7.15 4.74
CA LYS A 40 19.40 7.63 4.17
C LYS A 40 19.22 8.54 2.95
N LYS A 41 18.09 8.44 2.25
CA LYS A 41 17.72 9.32 1.13
C LYS A 41 16.97 10.57 1.59
N GLY A 42 16.73 10.74 2.89
CA GLY A 42 16.05 11.89 3.48
C GLY A 42 14.52 11.79 3.50
N PHE A 43 13.94 10.62 3.25
CA PHE A 43 12.49 10.42 3.35
C PHE A 43 12.05 10.28 4.81
N GLN A 44 10.89 10.83 5.15
CA GLN A 44 10.23 10.61 6.44
C GLN A 44 9.37 9.35 6.31
N VAL A 45 9.93 8.23 6.73
CA VAL A 45 9.30 6.92 6.64
C VAL A 45 9.10 6.34 8.03
N SER A 46 7.96 5.67 8.22
CA SER A 46 7.70 4.80 9.35
C SER A 46 7.15 3.47 8.83
N GLY A 47 7.14 2.43 9.66
CA GLY A 47 6.52 1.19 9.28
C GLY A 47 6.10 0.31 10.44
N SER A 48 5.19 -0.61 10.14
CA SER A 48 4.66 -1.58 11.09
C SER A 48 4.50 -2.93 10.42
N ILE A 49 4.63 -4.00 11.20
CA ILE A 49 4.30 -5.34 10.71
C ILE A 49 2.80 -5.46 10.55
N CYS A 50 2.36 -6.02 9.42
CA CYS A 50 0.95 -6.31 9.18
C CYS A 50 0.79 -7.48 8.22
N VAL A 51 0.10 -8.51 8.69
CA VAL A 51 -0.47 -9.56 7.85
C VAL A 51 -1.83 -9.05 7.34
N VAL A 52 -1.89 -8.52 6.13
CA VAL A 52 -3.12 -7.85 5.63
C VAL A 52 -4.32 -8.79 5.43
N SER A 53 -4.10 -10.11 5.38
CA SER A 53 -5.20 -11.10 5.41
C SER A 53 -5.84 -11.23 6.81
N SER A 54 -5.19 -10.73 7.86
CA SER A 54 -5.70 -10.67 9.23
C SER A 54 -6.50 -9.40 9.46
N ARG A 55 -7.80 -9.53 9.69
CA ARG A 55 -8.70 -8.38 9.90
C ARG A 55 -8.32 -7.51 11.11
N PRO A 56 -8.01 -8.07 12.30
CA PRO A 56 -7.58 -7.27 13.46
C PRO A 56 -6.28 -6.49 13.22
N GLU A 57 -5.36 -7.05 12.43
CA GLU A 57 -4.12 -6.35 12.09
C GLU A 57 -4.38 -5.18 11.14
N ARG A 58 -5.32 -5.31 10.19
CA ARG A 58 -5.75 -4.18 9.34
C ARG A 58 -6.31 -3.03 10.17
N GLU A 59 -7.11 -3.35 11.19
CA GLU A 59 -7.67 -2.34 12.11
C GLU A 59 -6.56 -1.65 12.91
N THR A 60 -5.64 -2.44 13.48
CA THR A 60 -4.48 -1.93 14.23
C THR A 60 -3.57 -1.04 13.37
N LEU A 61 -3.31 -1.44 12.13
CA LEU A 61 -2.57 -0.65 11.14
C LEU A 61 -3.25 0.70 10.92
N MET A 62 -4.56 0.70 10.70
CA MET A 62 -5.30 1.93 10.43
C MET A 62 -5.41 2.84 11.66
N GLN A 63 -5.47 2.29 12.88
CA GLN A 63 -5.35 3.06 14.11
C GLN A 63 -3.98 3.75 14.21
N THR A 64 -2.92 3.02 13.88
CA THR A 64 -1.54 3.53 13.87
C THR A 64 -1.39 4.67 12.86
N VAL A 65 -1.83 4.45 11.62
CA VAL A 65 -1.83 5.46 10.54
C VAL A 65 -2.65 6.68 10.93
N SER A 66 -3.83 6.50 11.53
CA SER A 66 -4.66 7.62 11.99
C SER A 66 -3.94 8.47 13.05
N THR A 67 -3.14 7.85 13.92
CA THR A 67 -2.40 8.56 14.98
C THR A 67 -1.19 9.27 14.40
N LEU A 68 -0.44 8.61 13.51
CA LEU A 68 0.77 9.16 12.89
C LEU A 68 0.47 10.36 11.98
N LEU A 69 -0.63 10.29 11.22
CA LEU A 69 -0.96 11.28 10.19
C LEU A 69 -2.02 12.29 10.65
N ASP A 70 -2.20 12.49 11.96
CA ASP A 70 -3.18 13.42 12.54
C ASP A 70 -4.60 13.28 11.95
N GLY A 71 -5.02 12.02 11.74
CA GLY A 71 -6.33 11.69 11.19
C GLY A 71 -6.51 12.00 9.70
N LYS A 72 -5.45 12.33 8.96
CA LYS A 72 -5.52 12.72 7.55
C LYS A 72 -4.63 11.85 6.68
N LEU A 73 -5.24 11.05 5.81
CA LEU A 73 -4.54 10.26 4.81
C LEU A 73 -4.77 10.86 3.44
N ASN A 74 -3.71 11.07 2.65
CA ASN A 74 -3.84 11.57 1.28
C ASN A 74 -3.90 10.45 0.26
N ILE A 75 -3.08 9.40 0.45
CA ILE A 75 -2.95 8.33 -0.53
C ILE A 75 -2.89 7.00 0.22
N LEU A 76 -3.80 6.09 -0.12
CA LEU A 76 -3.68 4.67 0.22
C LEU A 76 -3.19 3.90 -1.00
N VAL A 77 -2.13 3.09 -0.85
CA VAL A 77 -1.66 2.18 -1.90
C VAL A 77 -1.88 0.74 -1.44
N ASN A 78 -2.88 0.09 -2.02
CA ASN A 78 -3.12 -1.34 -1.84
C ASN A 78 -2.18 -2.11 -2.79
N ASN A 79 -0.97 -2.40 -2.32
CA ASN A 79 0.04 -3.11 -3.11
C ASN A 79 0.13 -4.61 -2.82
N VAL A 80 -0.28 -5.05 -1.62
CA VAL A 80 -0.04 -6.43 -1.19
C VAL A 80 -0.77 -7.40 -2.12
N GLY A 81 -0.02 -8.41 -2.57
CA GLY A 81 -0.54 -9.49 -3.40
C GLY A 81 0.29 -10.75 -3.21
N GLY A 82 -0.36 -11.90 -3.34
CA GLY A 82 0.24 -13.22 -3.31
C GLY A 82 -0.22 -14.04 -4.50
N LEU A 83 0.62 -15.00 -4.90
CA LEU A 83 0.31 -15.94 -5.96
C LEU A 83 0.68 -17.35 -5.51
N ARG A 84 -0.27 -18.28 -5.64
CA ARG A 84 -0.03 -19.72 -5.57
C ARG A 84 -0.36 -20.28 -6.94
N THR A 85 0.62 -20.82 -7.65
CA THR A 85 0.43 -21.39 -8.98
C THR A 85 0.29 -22.90 -8.90
N LYS A 86 -0.81 -23.43 -9.41
CA LYS A 86 -1.07 -24.87 -9.56
C LYS A 86 -1.81 -25.13 -10.88
N PRO A 87 -1.84 -26.36 -11.39
CA PRO A 87 -2.82 -26.76 -12.39
C PRO A 87 -4.24 -26.46 -11.90
N THR A 88 -5.13 -26.02 -12.80
CA THR A 88 -6.49 -25.57 -12.42
C THR A 88 -7.27 -26.58 -11.58
N THR A 89 -7.13 -27.87 -11.89
CA THR A 89 -7.81 -28.97 -11.19
C THR A 89 -7.21 -29.33 -9.82
N GLU A 90 -6.05 -28.75 -9.48
CA GLU A 90 -5.31 -29.04 -8.24
C GLU A 90 -5.45 -27.92 -7.18
N TYR A 91 -6.16 -26.83 -7.51
CA TYR A 91 -6.50 -25.82 -6.52
C TYR A 91 -7.45 -26.40 -5.47
N VAL A 92 -7.13 -26.15 -4.20
CA VAL A 92 -8.01 -26.46 -3.07
C VAL A 92 -8.58 -25.18 -2.48
N GLU A 93 -9.56 -25.33 -1.58
CA GLU A 93 -10.23 -24.21 -0.90
C GLU A 93 -9.22 -23.24 -0.26
N ASP A 94 -8.20 -23.75 0.42
CA ASP A 94 -7.17 -22.92 1.06
C ASP A 94 -6.38 -22.04 0.09
N ASP A 95 -6.20 -22.48 -1.16
CA ASP A 95 -5.54 -21.67 -2.18
C ASP A 95 -6.43 -20.53 -2.65
N PHE A 96 -7.72 -20.81 -2.86
CA PHE A 96 -8.70 -19.80 -3.22
C PHE A 96 -8.86 -18.77 -2.10
N LEU A 97 -9.05 -19.22 -0.87
CA LEU A 97 -9.18 -18.35 0.30
C LEU A 97 -7.93 -17.49 0.50
N PHE A 98 -6.74 -18.04 0.32
CA PHE A 98 -5.50 -17.26 0.37
C PHE A 98 -5.50 -16.13 -0.68
N LEU A 99 -5.84 -16.44 -1.92
CA LEU A 99 -5.87 -15.45 -3.01
C LEU A 99 -6.92 -14.36 -2.77
N ILE A 100 -8.14 -14.74 -2.39
CA ILE A 100 -9.23 -13.78 -2.14
C ILE A 100 -8.95 -12.92 -0.91
N SER A 101 -8.56 -13.53 0.22
CA SER A 101 -8.30 -12.79 1.46
C SER A 101 -7.13 -11.82 1.30
N THR A 102 -6.06 -12.23 0.62
CA THR A 102 -4.83 -11.44 0.45
C THR A 102 -4.98 -10.37 -0.62
N ASN A 103 -5.46 -10.71 -1.82
CA ASN A 103 -5.38 -9.82 -2.98
C ASN A 103 -6.61 -8.92 -3.16
N LEU A 104 -7.77 -9.32 -2.61
CA LEU A 104 -9.04 -8.62 -2.83
C LEU A 104 -9.63 -8.10 -1.53
N GLU A 105 -9.90 -9.00 -0.58
CA GLU A 105 -10.59 -8.66 0.67
C GLU A 105 -9.79 -7.65 1.50
N SER A 106 -8.46 -7.84 1.59
CA SER A 106 -7.58 -6.94 2.33
C SER A 106 -7.64 -5.51 1.82
N ALA A 107 -7.51 -5.33 0.51
CA ALA A 107 -7.51 -4.03 -0.15
C ALA A 107 -8.88 -3.35 -0.02
N TYR A 108 -9.97 -4.12 -0.13
CA TYR A 108 -11.31 -3.63 0.09
C TYR A 108 -11.52 -3.14 1.53
N HIS A 109 -11.17 -3.96 2.53
CA HIS A 109 -11.35 -3.60 3.93
C HIS A 109 -10.47 -2.42 4.35
N LEU A 110 -9.21 -2.36 3.91
CA LEU A 110 -8.34 -1.19 4.14
C LEU A 110 -8.91 0.08 3.51
N SER A 111 -9.55 -0.02 2.35
CA SER A 111 -10.25 1.11 1.72
C SER A 111 -11.43 1.59 2.57
N GLN A 112 -12.20 0.67 3.18
CA GLN A 112 -13.27 1.03 4.10
C GLN A 112 -12.75 1.73 5.36
N LEU A 113 -11.72 1.16 6.00
CA LEU A 113 -11.14 1.70 7.23
C LEU A 113 -10.46 3.06 7.01
N SER A 114 -9.81 3.26 5.86
CA SER A 114 -9.12 4.50 5.51
C SER A 114 -10.03 5.61 5.00
N HIS A 115 -11.25 5.29 4.55
CA HIS A 115 -12.17 6.26 3.97
C HIS A 115 -12.39 7.52 4.83
N PRO A 116 -12.59 7.46 6.17
CA PRO A 116 -12.71 8.65 7.00
C PRO A 116 -11.47 9.55 6.95
N LEU A 117 -10.27 8.95 6.96
CA LEU A 117 -8.99 9.68 6.91
C LEU A 117 -8.76 10.32 5.54
N LEU A 118 -9.10 9.60 4.48
CA LEU A 118 -9.06 10.08 3.10
C LEU A 118 -10.03 11.24 2.87
N LYS A 119 -11.25 11.14 3.43
CA LYS A 119 -12.23 12.21 3.38
C LYS A 119 -11.78 13.44 4.16
N ALA A 120 -11.18 13.25 5.34
CA ALA A 120 -10.67 14.33 6.19
C ALA A 120 -9.52 15.12 5.54
N SER A 121 -8.77 14.49 4.61
CA SER A 121 -7.72 15.18 3.89
C SER A 121 -8.22 16.09 2.76
N GLY A 122 -9.42 15.84 2.21
CA GLY A 122 -10.05 16.64 1.15
C GLY A 122 -9.56 16.37 -0.27
N TYR A 123 -8.46 15.62 -0.43
CA TYR A 123 -7.87 15.23 -1.71
C TYR A 123 -7.34 13.79 -1.66
N GLY A 124 -8.08 12.92 -0.96
CA GLY A 124 -7.77 11.50 -0.81
C GLY A 124 -7.79 10.73 -2.12
N SER A 125 -6.84 9.81 -2.30
CA SER A 125 -6.74 8.89 -3.42
C SER A 125 -6.48 7.45 -2.94
N ILE A 126 -7.03 6.47 -3.65
CA ILE A 126 -6.76 5.05 -3.41
C ILE A 126 -6.21 4.45 -4.70
N VAL A 127 -5.05 3.80 -4.60
CA VAL A 127 -4.40 3.10 -5.71
C VAL A 127 -4.43 1.61 -5.42
N PHE A 128 -4.94 0.82 -6.37
CA PHE A 128 -4.87 -0.65 -6.33
C PHE A 128 -3.80 -1.12 -7.30
N MET A 129 -2.82 -1.87 -6.80
CA MET A 129 -1.86 -2.56 -7.64
C MET A 129 -2.46 -3.91 -8.05
N SER A 130 -2.79 -4.03 -9.33
CA SER A 130 -3.24 -5.29 -9.94
C SER A 130 -2.13 -5.93 -10.76
N SER A 131 -2.44 -7.04 -11.43
CA SER A 131 -1.56 -7.76 -12.35
C SER A 131 -2.18 -7.84 -13.73
N VAL A 132 -1.35 -8.02 -14.76
CA VAL A 132 -1.81 -8.31 -16.14
C VAL A 132 -2.74 -9.53 -16.19
N GLY A 133 -2.58 -10.48 -15.26
CA GLY A 133 -3.48 -11.63 -15.14
C GLY A 133 -4.93 -11.27 -14.85
N GLY A 134 -5.21 -10.09 -14.28
CA GLY A 134 -6.57 -9.59 -14.07
C GLY A 134 -7.26 -9.11 -15.35
N LEU A 135 -6.54 -9.00 -16.47
CA LEU A 135 -7.10 -8.61 -17.77
C LEU A 135 -7.54 -9.82 -18.61
N PHE A 136 -7.04 -11.01 -18.30
CA PHE A 136 -7.32 -12.22 -19.05
C PHE A 136 -8.19 -13.15 -18.19
N GLN A 137 -9.45 -13.36 -18.58
CA GLN A 137 -10.38 -14.33 -17.99
C GLN A 137 -10.72 -15.42 -19.01
#